data_AF-A0A7Z1QK08-F1
#
_entry.id   AF-A0A7Z1QK08-F1
#
_cell.length_a   1.000
_cell.length_b   1.000
_cell.length_c   1.000
_cell.angle_alpha   90.00
_cell.angle_beta   90.00
_cell.angle_gamma   90.00
#
_symmetry.space_group_name_H-M   'P 1'
#
loop_
_entity.id
_entity.type
_entity.pdbx_description
1 polymer ?
#
loop_
_entity_poly.entity_id
_entity_poly.type
_entity_poly.pdbx_seq_one_letter_code
_entity_poly.pdbx_strand_id
1 'polypeptide(L)'
;HLNDAENYTAIREAFNAWQLNATERAAAFLYLNRHCFNGLMRYNLDGFFNVGWGKYKSPYFPEEEIRAFRQKSHACVFMTAGFE
;
A
#
# COMPACT_ATOMS: atom_id res chain seq x y z
N HIS A 1 16.62 3.56 -7.64
CA HIS A 1 15.64 2.60 -8.18
C HIS A 1 14.82 2.14 -6.97
N LEU A 2 13.48 2.06 -7.02
CA LEU A 2 12.66 1.71 -5.83
C LEU A 2 12.26 0.22 -5.79
N ASN A 3 12.59 -0.56 -6.81
CA ASN A 3 12.22 -1.98 -6.92
C ASN A 3 13.32 -2.91 -6.40
N ASP A 4 13.68 -2.76 -5.13
CA ASP A 4 14.66 -3.61 -4.45
C ASP A 4 14.30 -3.83 -2.97
N ALA A 5 14.98 -4.78 -2.34
CA ALA A 5 14.67 -5.21 -0.98
C ALA A 5 14.98 -4.14 0.09
N GLU A 6 15.98 -3.27 -0.16
CA GLU A 6 16.39 -2.24 0.79
C GLU A 6 15.34 -1.12 0.83
N ASN A 7 14.98 -0.57 -0.33
CA ASN A 7 13.94 0.45 -0.44
C ASN A 7 12.58 -0.07 0.04
N TYR A 8 12.24 -1.33 -0.26
CA TYR A 8 11.02 -1.95 0.27
C TYR A 8 10.99 -1.98 1.80
N THR A 9 12.13 -2.33 2.41
CA THR A 9 12.25 -2.39 3.88
C THR A 9 12.14 -1.00 4.49
N ALA A 10 12.83 -0.01 3.94
CA ALA A 10 12.76 1.37 4.41
C ALA A 10 11.34 1.96 4.32
N ILE A 11 10.65 1.76 3.19
CA ILE A 11 9.26 2.22 3.02
C ILE A 11 8.31 1.52 4.00
N ARG A 12 8.50 0.21 4.21
CA ARG A 12 7.71 -0.56 5.19
C ARG A 12 7.91 -0.05 6.61
N GLU A 13 9.14 0.26 7.00
CA GLU A 13 9.46 0.79 8.31
C GLU A 13 8.84 2.17 8.53
N ALA A 14 8.97 3.09 7.56
CA ALA A 14 8.33 4.40 7.62
C ALA A 14 6.78 4.30 7.68
N PHE A 15 6.20 3.35 6.93
CA PHE A 15 4.77 3.06 6.96
C PHE A 15 4.31 2.55 8.34
N ASN A 16 5.05 1.62 8.93
CA ASN A 16 4.76 1.07 10.27
C ASN A 16 4.99 2.10 11.39
N ALA A 17 6.00 2.95 11.26
CA ALA A 17 6.35 3.98 12.24
C ALA A 17 5.46 5.23 12.19
N TRP A 18 4.46 5.27 11.28
CA TRP A 18 3.55 6.42 11.12
C TRP A 18 4.29 7.74 10.83
N GLN A 19 5.43 7.68 10.13
CA GLN A 19 6.25 8.85 9.80
C GLN A 19 5.80 9.58 8.52
N LEU A 20 4.90 8.95 7.77
CA LEU A 20 4.40 9.44 6.48
C LEU A 20 3.12 10.26 6.67
N ASN A 21 2.98 11.36 5.93
CA ASN A 21 1.71 12.08 5.87
C ASN A 21 0.62 11.24 5.16
N ALA A 22 -0.63 11.70 5.18
CA ALA A 22 -1.76 10.92 4.64
C ALA A 22 -1.57 10.50 3.17
N THR A 23 -1.09 11.40 2.32
CA THR A 23 -0.85 11.15 0.90
C THR A 23 0.30 10.16 0.70
N GLU A 24 1.41 10.37 1.40
CA GLU A 24 2.58 9.48 1.37
C GLU A 24 2.24 8.09 1.88
N ARG A 25 1.44 7.99 2.95
CA ARG A 25 0.99 6.72 3.52
C ARG A 25 0.09 5.96 2.54
N ALA A 26 -0.81 6.64 1.84
CA ALA A 26 -1.64 6.03 0.80
C ALA A 26 -0.80 5.53 -0.39
N ALA A 27 0.20 6.32 -0.82
CA ALA A 27 1.15 5.90 -1.85
C ALA A 27 1.99 4.70 -1.41
N ALA A 28 2.48 4.71 -0.16
CA ALA A 28 3.22 3.60 0.44
C ALA A 28 2.36 2.33 0.55
N PHE A 29 1.08 2.45 0.92
CA PHE A 29 0.15 1.31 0.93
C PHE A 29 0.04 0.66 -0.45
N LEU A 30 -0.14 1.46 -1.52
CA LEU A 30 -0.17 0.94 -2.89
C LEU A 30 1.17 0.32 -3.30
N TYR A 31 2.29 0.98 -2.99
CA TYR A 31 3.63 0.47 -3.24
C TYR A 31 3.82 -0.89 -2.56
N LEU A 32 3.58 -0.99 -1.26
CA LEU A 32 3.71 -2.24 -0.50
C LEU A 32 2.81 -3.33 -1.09
N ASN A 33 1.56 -3.01 -1.49
CA ASN A 33 0.67 -3.98 -2.13
C ASN A 33 1.29 -4.55 -3.42
N ARG A 34 1.79 -3.70 -4.31
CA ARG A 34 2.31 -4.14 -5.61
C ARG A 34 3.66 -4.84 -5.51
N HIS A 35 4.38 -4.65 -4.41
CA HIS A 35 5.75 -5.10 -4.24
C HIS A 35 5.93 -6.25 -3.23
N CYS A 36 4.95 -6.48 -2.35
CA CYS A 36 4.99 -7.55 -1.35
C CYS A 36 4.58 -8.91 -1.93
N PHE A 37 4.94 -10.00 -1.23
CA PHE A 37 4.56 -11.35 -1.62
C PHE A 37 3.04 -11.50 -1.83
N ASN A 38 2.64 -11.85 -3.06
CA ASN A 38 1.26 -12.11 -3.49
C ASN A 38 0.27 -10.95 -3.25
N GLY A 39 0.74 -9.72 -3.12
CA GLY A 39 -0.13 -8.56 -2.87
C GLY A 39 -0.92 -8.64 -1.56
N LEU A 40 -0.41 -9.38 -0.57
CA LEU A 40 -1.10 -9.57 0.70
C LEU A 40 -0.99 -8.32 1.58
N MET A 41 -2.12 -7.87 2.13
CA MET A 41 -2.17 -6.87 3.21
C MET A 41 -2.41 -7.56 4.54
N ARG A 42 -1.33 -7.84 5.28
CA ARG A 42 -1.38 -8.52 6.58
C ARG A 42 -0.67 -7.69 7.65
N TYR A 43 -1.33 -7.58 8.79
CA TYR A 43 -0.87 -6.87 9.98
C TYR A 43 -0.72 -7.85 11.15
N ASN A 44 0.23 -7.63 12.04
CA ASN A 44 0.29 -8.33 13.32
C ASN A 44 -0.67 -7.71 14.35
N LEU A 45 -0.72 -8.25 15.57
CA LEU A 45 -1.58 -7.74 16.64
C LEU A 45 -1.22 -6.31 17.07
N ASP A 46 0.03 -5.87 16.84
CA ASP A 46 0.48 -4.50 17.11
C ASP A 46 0.12 -3.51 15.98
N GLY A 47 -0.56 -3.97 14.92
CA GLY A 47 -0.96 -3.13 13.79
C GLY A 47 0.16 -2.88 12.77
N PHE A 48 1.28 -3.60 12.84
CA PHE A 48 2.39 -3.46 11.89
C PHE A 48 2.21 -4.39 10.70
N PHE A 49 2.35 -3.83 9.51
CA PHE A 49 2.40 -4.60 8.26
C PHE A 49 3.64 -5.50 8.25
N ASN A 50 3.45 -6.80 7.97
CA ASN A 50 4.48 -7.82 8.16
C ASN A 50 4.70 -8.76 6.96
N VAL A 51 4.38 -8.32 5.75
CA VAL A 51 4.63 -9.12 4.53
C VAL A 51 6.02 -8.84 3.97
N GLY A 52 6.69 -9.89 3.51
CA GLY A 52 8.03 -9.82 2.93
C GLY A 52 8.05 -9.34 1.47
N TRP A 53 9.24 -8.97 1.00
CA TRP A 53 9.49 -8.55 -0.38
C TRP A 53 9.09 -9.63 -1.41
N GLY A 54 8.34 -9.25 -2.44
CA GLY A 54 7.79 -10.15 -3.45
C GLY A 54 8.70 -10.46 -4.63
N LYS A 55 9.82 -9.73 -4.81
CA LYS A 55 10.82 -9.95 -5.88
C LYS A 55 10.26 -9.88 -7.31
N TYR A 56 9.19 -9.13 -7.54
CA TYR A 56 8.67 -8.93 -8.89
C TYR A 56 9.65 -8.11 -9.73
N LYS A 57 9.91 -8.55 -10.97
CA LYS A 57 10.84 -7.86 -11.88
C LYS A 57 10.37 -6.46 -12.27
N SER A 58 9.06 -6.31 -12.48
CA SER A 58 8.42 -5.05 -12.84
C SER A 58 6.98 -5.04 -12.30
N PRO A 59 6.77 -4.58 -11.06
CA PRO A 59 5.45 -4.37 -10.51
C PRO A 59 4.63 -3.43 -11.40
N TYR A 60 3.42 -3.84 -11.77
CA TYR A 60 2.52 -3.00 -12.55
C TYR A 60 2.05 -1.79 -11.72
N PHE A 61 2.19 -0.59 -12.28
CA PHE A 61 1.62 0.63 -11.73
C PHE A 61 0.21 0.84 -12.30
N PRO A 62 -0.86 0.75 -11.48
CA PRO A 62 -2.24 0.76 -11.96
C PRO A 62 -2.77 2.18 -12.22
N GLU A 63 -2.13 2.91 -13.13
CA GLU A 63 -2.48 4.31 -13.40
C GLU A 63 -3.91 4.47 -13.93
N GLU A 64 -4.27 3.66 -14.95
CA GLU A 64 -5.59 3.72 -15.57
C GLU A 64 -6.69 3.35 -14.58
N GLU A 65 -6.46 2.35 -13.72
CA GLU A 65 -7.42 1.95 -12.70
C GLU A 65 -7.58 3.02 -11.61
N ILE A 66 -6.51 3.72 -11.22
CA ILE A 66 -6.58 4.85 -10.28
C ILE A 66 -7.42 5.99 -10.89
N ARG A 67 -7.19 6.33 -12.17
CA ARG A 67 -7.95 7.36 -12.88
C ARG A 67 -9.43 6.99 -12.98
N ALA A 68 -9.73 5.74 -13.33
CA ALA A 68 -11.09 5.22 -13.40
C ALA A 68 -11.78 5.19 -12.03
N PHE A 69 -11.07 4.79 -10.96
CA PHE A 69 -11.60 4.80 -9.60
C PHE A 69 -11.95 6.23 -9.15
N ARG A 70 -11.06 7.20 -9.39
CA ARG A 70 -11.29 8.61 -9.06
C ARG A 70 -12.56 9.17 -9.71
N GLN A 71 -12.80 8.85 -10.98
CA GLN A 71 -14.01 9.32 -11.68
C GLN A 71 -15.30 8.82 -11.00
N LYS A 72 -15.28 7.59 -10.49
CA LYS A 72 -16.43 6.97 -9.82
C LYS A 72 -16.56 7.37 -8.35
N SER A 73 -15.44 7.64 -7.67
CA SER A 73 -15.42 7.86 -6.22
C SER A 73 -16.15 9.14 -5.79
N HIS A 74 -16.36 10.09 -6.69
CA HIS A 74 -17.15 11.32 -6.41
C HIS A 74 -18.62 11.04 -6.04
N ALA A 75 -19.16 9.87 -6.42
CA ALA A 75 -20.51 9.46 -6.07
C ALA A 75 -20.56 8.50 -4.86
N CYS A 76 -19.45 8.34 -4.14
CA CYS A 76 -19.31 7.37 -3.05
C CYS A 76 -18.95 8.06 -1.73
N VAL A 77 -19.45 7.49 -0.63
CA VAL A 77 -18.99 7.80 0.73
C VAL A 77 -18.21 6.58 1.23
N PHE A 78 -16.97 6.78 1.67
CA PHE A 78 -16.14 5.74 2.24
C PHE A 78 -16.10 5.89 3.76
N MET A 79 -16.42 4.82 4.49
CA MET A 79 -16.43 4.80 5.94
C MET A 79 -15.62 3.62 6.46
N THR A 80 -14.86 3.84 7.53
CA THR A 80 -14.20 2.79 8.30
C THR A 80 -15.05 2.50 9.52
N ALA A 81 -15.86 1.44 9.45
CA ALA A 81 -16.77 1.01 10.50
C ALA A 81 -16.89 -0.51 10.52
N GLY A 82 -17.46 -1.05 11.60
CA GLY A 82 -17.99 -2.42 11.60
C GLY A 82 -19.12 -2.57 10.57
N PHE A 83 -19.53 -3.81 10.31
CA PHE A 83 -20.62 -4.09 9.39
C PHE A 83 -22.00 -4.02 10.07
N GLU A 84 -22.02 -3.96 11.41
CA GLU A 84 -23.23 -3.89 12.24
C GLU A 84 -24.02 -2.59 12.08
#